data_AF-A0A2C9KL83-F1
#
_entry.id   AF-A0A2C9KL83-F1
#
_cell.length_a   1.000
_cell.length_b   1.000
_cell.length_c   1.000
_cell.angle_alpha   90.00
_cell.angle_beta   90.00
_cell.angle_gamma   90.00
#
_symmetry.space_group_name_H-M   'P 1'
#
loop_
_entity.id
_entity.type
_entity.pdbx_description
1 polymer ?
#
loop_
_entity_poly.entity_id
_entity_poly.type
_entity_poly.pdbx_seq_one_letter_code
_entity_poly.pdbx_strand_id
1 'polypeptide(L)'
;MELKGSVVKLQGGVFRTNCIDCLDRTNVVQSLIAKEILQEQLLKLGILRSEKELQDQKAFDAVFKNVWADNADVISKEYAGTGALKTDFTR
;
A
#
# COMPACT_ATOMS: atom_id res chain seq x y z
N MET A 1 7.10 26.01 23.27
CA MET A 1 7.75 26.03 21.94
C MET A 1 6.77 25.40 20.97
N GLU A 2 6.13 26.19 20.11
CA GLU A 2 5.30 25.64 19.03
C GLU A 2 6.23 25.02 17.98
N LEU A 3 6.11 23.71 17.77
CA LEU A 3 6.77 23.04 16.65
C LEU A 3 6.10 23.50 15.36
N LYS A 4 6.62 24.57 14.74
CA LYS A 4 6.24 24.95 13.38
C LYS A 4 6.78 23.91 12.40
N GLY A 5 5.94 22.92 12.07
CA GLY A 5 6.22 21.97 10.99
C GLY A 5 6.29 22.71 9.64
N SER A 6 7.28 22.36 8.83
CA SER A 6 7.40 22.83 7.44
C SER A 6 7.08 21.70 6.46
N VAL A 7 6.52 22.03 5.30
CA VAL A 7 6.24 21.06 4.25
C VAL A 7 7.57 20.64 3.61
N VAL A 8 7.92 19.35 3.73
CA VAL A 8 9.19 18.82 3.21
C VAL A 8 9.09 18.46 1.71
N LYS A 9 7.96 17.89 1.28
CA LYS A 9 7.72 17.50 -0.12
C LYS A 9 6.23 17.40 -0.42
N LEU A 10 5.84 17.78 -1.64
CA LEU A 10 4.50 17.57 -2.19
C LEU A 10 4.53 16.45 -3.24
N GLN A 11 3.43 15.70 -3.33
CA GLN A 11 3.24 14.71 -4.39
C GLN A 11 2.95 15.42 -5.72
N GLY A 12 3.83 15.23 -6.71
CA GLY A 12 3.72 15.89 -8.02
C GLY A 12 2.95 15.12 -9.09
N GLY A 13 2.49 13.90 -8.79
CA GLY A 13 1.82 13.05 -9.77
C GLY A 13 1.16 11.81 -9.16
N VAL A 14 0.37 11.12 -9.97
CA VAL A 14 -0.42 9.95 -9.55
C VAL A 14 -0.28 8.80 -10.54
N PHE A 15 -0.31 7.57 -10.03
CA PHE A 15 -0.44 6.37 -10.84
C PHE A 15 -1.92 6.03 -11.00
N ARG A 16 -2.40 5.96 -12.24
CA ARG A 16 -3.76 5.50 -12.53
C ARG A 16 -3.70 4.10 -13.11
N THR A 17 -4.28 3.15 -12.40
CA THR A 17 -4.47 1.77 -12.87
C THR A 17 -5.93 1.60 -13.28
N ASN A 18 -6.16 1.06 -14.48
CA ASN A 18 -7.49 0.66 -14.94
C ASN A 18 -7.46 -0.87 -15.13
N CYS A 19 -8.56 -1.55 -14.83
CA CYS A 19 -8.77 -2.92 -15.26
C CYS A 19 -10.11 -3.04 -15.96
N ILE A 20 -10.16 -3.80 -17.05
CA ILE A 20 -11.40 -4.03 -17.79
C ILE A 20 -12.15 -5.28 -17.30
N ASP A 21 -11.48 -6.18 -16.55
CA ASP A 21 -12.07 -7.49 -16.17
C ASP A 21 -12.00 -7.89 -14.68
N CYS A 22 -11.22 -7.24 -13.81
CA CYS A 22 -11.28 -7.51 -12.36
C CYS A 22 -10.51 -6.49 -11.52
N LEU A 23 -11.16 -6.02 -10.46
CA LEU A 23 -10.62 -5.11 -9.46
C LEU A 23 -9.38 -5.69 -8.72
N ASP A 24 -9.29 -7.01 -8.64
CA ASP A 24 -8.19 -7.70 -7.95
C ASP A 24 -6.82 -7.43 -8.60
N ARG A 25 -6.76 -7.35 -9.94
CA ARG A 25 -5.49 -7.07 -10.64
C ARG A 25 -5.01 -5.64 -10.37
N THR A 26 -5.93 -4.69 -10.24
CA THR A 26 -5.59 -3.31 -9.88
C THR A 26 -5.12 -3.20 -8.43
N ASN A 27 -5.76 -3.90 -7.48
CA ASN A 27 -5.38 -3.85 -6.07
C ASN A 27 -3.96 -4.37 -5.83
N VAL A 28 -3.56 -5.46 -6.52
CA VAL A 28 -2.19 -6.00 -6.41
C VAL A 28 -1.16 -4.99 -6.93
N VAL A 29 -1.39 -4.36 -8.08
CA VAL A 29 -0.45 -3.35 -8.61
C VAL A 29 -0.36 -2.15 -7.68
N GLN A 30 -1.50 -1.69 -7.15
CA GLN A 30 -1.55 -0.56 -6.23
C GLN A 30 -0.82 -0.87 -4.92
N SER A 31 -0.97 -2.08 -4.36
CA SER A 31 -0.29 -2.48 -3.13
C SER A 31 1.23 -2.57 -3.29
N LEU A 32 1.71 -3.02 -4.44
CA LEU A 32 3.14 -3.02 -4.76
C LEU A 32 3.72 -1.60 -4.83
N ILE A 33 3.04 -0.69 -5.54
CA ILE A 33 3.46 0.73 -5.61
C ILE A 33 3.46 1.35 -4.21
N ALA A 34 2.43 1.07 -3.41
CA ALA A 34 2.34 1.59 -2.05
C ALA A 34 3.45 1.08 -1.14
N LYS A 35 3.82 -0.20 -1.25
CA LYS A 35 4.93 -0.79 -0.46
C LYS A 35 6.26 -0.12 -0.80
N GLU A 36 6.54 0.09 -2.07
CA GLU A 36 7.77 0.76 -2.54
C GLU A 36 7.87 2.19 -2.01
N ILE A 37 6.80 2.98 -2.17
CA ILE A 37 6.79 4.38 -1.69
C ILE A 37 6.87 4.46 -0.17
N LEU A 38 6.22 3.54 0.55
CA LEU A 38 6.29 3.49 2.01
C LEU A 38 7.72 3.19 2.48
N GLN A 39 8.42 2.25 1.83
CA GLN A 39 9.82 1.96 2.13
C GLN A 39 10.71 3.20 1.95
N GLU A 40 10.55 3.93 0.84
CA GLU A 40 11.26 5.20 0.62
C GLU A 40 10.96 6.25 1.69
N GLN A 41 9.70 6.36 2.12
CA GLN A 41 9.29 7.31 3.15
C GLN A 41 9.93 6.98 4.51
N LEU A 42 9.93 5.70 4.89
CA LEU A 42 10.53 5.24 6.15
C LEU A 42 12.05 5.43 6.17
N LEU A 43 12.73 5.25 5.03
CA LEU A 43 14.16 5.57 4.88
C LEU A 43 14.42 7.07 5.05
N LYS A 44 13.61 7.92 4.41
CA LYS A 44 13.74 9.39 4.52
C LYS A 44 13.47 9.90 5.94
N LEU A 45 12.62 9.22 6.70
CA LEU A 45 12.35 9.51 8.11
C LEU A 45 13.42 8.94 9.06
N GLY A 46 14.40 8.18 8.56
CA GLY A 46 15.42 7.54 9.38
C GLY A 46 14.90 6.39 10.26
N ILE A 47 13.69 5.89 9.98
CA ILE A 47 13.10 4.75 10.69
C ILE A 47 13.78 3.45 10.22
N LEU A 48 14.00 3.31 8.92
CA LEU A 48 14.78 2.23 8.33
C LEU A 48 16.21 2.72 8.07
N ARG A 49 17.18 1.81 8.24
CA ARG A 49 18.60 2.06 7.94
C ARG A 49 18.99 1.54 6.56
N SER A 50 18.24 0.58 6.03
CA SER A 50 18.44 0.06 4.68
C SER A 50 17.13 -0.48 4.10
N GLU A 51 17.05 -0.58 2.78
CA GLU A 51 15.90 -1.13 2.05
C GLU A 51 15.56 -2.58 2.45
N LYS A 52 16.58 -3.37 2.79
CA LYS A 52 16.41 -4.78 3.18
C LYS A 52 15.72 -4.95 4.54
N GLU A 53 15.82 -3.94 5.40
CA GLU A 53 15.29 -4.02 6.76
C GLU A 53 13.78 -4.20 6.80
N LEU A 54 13.03 -3.64 5.84
CA LEU A 54 11.59 -3.83 5.78
C LEU A 54 11.19 -5.24 5.32
N GLN A 55 12.00 -5.85 4.44
CA GLN A 55 11.73 -7.19 3.90
C GLN A 55 11.85 -8.28 4.97
N ASP A 56 12.72 -8.06 5.96
CA ASP A 56 12.91 -9.00 7.07
C ASP A 56 11.82 -8.87 8.15
N GLN A 57 10.98 -7.83 8.10
CA GLN A 57 9.92 -7.55 9.09
C GLN A 57 8.62 -8.31 8.77
N LYS A 58 8.60 -9.61 9.07
CA LYS A 58 7.43 -10.48 8.83
C LYS A 58 6.14 -9.98 9.47
N ALA A 59 6.23 -9.38 10.66
CA ALA A 59 5.06 -8.83 11.35
C ALA A 59 4.46 -7.65 10.60
N PHE A 60 5.31 -6.75 10.10
CA PHE A 60 4.87 -5.64 9.25
C PHE A 60 4.23 -6.16 7.96
N ASP A 61 4.87 -7.12 7.30
CA ASP A 61 4.35 -7.71 6.06
C ASP A 61 2.96 -8.33 6.25
N ALA A 62 2.72 -9.01 7.37
CA ALA A 62 1.40 -9.55 7.70
C ALA A 62 0.35 -8.43 7.88
N VAL A 63 0.70 -7.35 8.60
CA VAL A 63 -0.22 -6.21 8.79
C VAL A 63 -0.50 -5.51 7.46
N PHE A 64 0.54 -5.24 6.66
CA PHE A 64 0.41 -4.58 5.36
C PHE A 64 -0.50 -5.40 4.43
N LYS A 65 -0.27 -6.71 4.34
CA LYS A 65 -1.08 -7.64 3.57
C LYS A 65 -2.55 -7.60 4.00
N ASN A 66 -2.83 -7.73 5.30
CA ASN A 66 -4.20 -7.69 5.82
C ASN A 66 -4.92 -6.38 5.47
N VAL A 67 -4.26 -5.22 5.62
CA VAL A 67 -4.85 -3.92 5.25
C VAL A 67 -5.22 -3.87 3.76
N TRP A 68 -4.36 -4.41 2.88
CA TRP A 68 -4.63 -4.45 1.45
C TRP A 68 -5.65 -5.51 1.02
N ALA A 69 -5.83 -6.57 1.81
CA ALA A 69 -6.92 -7.53 1.65
C ALA A 69 -8.26 -6.88 2.02
N ASP A 70 -8.34 -6.21 3.17
CA ASP A 70 -9.54 -5.51 3.62
C ASP A 70 -9.94 -4.40 2.63
N ASN A 71 -8.97 -3.66 2.09
CA ASN A 71 -9.20 -2.68 1.03
C ASN A 71 -9.80 -3.32 -0.23
N ALA A 72 -9.28 -4.47 -0.66
CA ALA A 72 -9.80 -5.20 -1.81
C ALA A 72 -11.25 -5.62 -1.57
N ASP A 73 -11.56 -6.16 -0.39
CA ASP A 73 -12.89 -6.64 -0.03
C ASP A 73 -13.92 -5.52 -0.02
N VAL A 74 -13.57 -4.35 0.54
CA VAL A 74 -14.47 -3.19 0.55
C VAL A 74 -14.76 -2.71 -0.87
N ILE A 75 -13.72 -2.51 -1.69
CA ILE A 75 -13.92 -1.98 -3.05
C ILE A 75 -14.64 -3.03 -3.94
N SER A 76 -14.38 -4.32 -3.73
CA SER A 76 -15.06 -5.40 -4.48
C SER A 76 -16.54 -5.45 -4.16
N LYS A 77 -16.93 -5.26 -2.89
CA LYS A 77 -18.34 -5.17 -2.49
C LYS A 77 -19.04 -4.00 -3.17
N GLU A 78 -18.41 -2.84 -3.23
CA GLU A 78 -18.98 -1.66 -3.89
C GLU A 78 -19.13 -1.84 -5.41
N TYR A 79 -18.20 -2.55 -6.05
CA TYR A 79 -18.19 -2.69 -7.52
C TYR A 79 -19.03 -3.87 -8.03
N ALA A 80 -18.99 -5.00 -7.33
CA ALA A 80 -19.57 -6.27 -7.79
C ALA A 80 -20.59 -6.88 -6.80
N GLY A 81 -20.74 -6.32 -5.60
CA GLY A 81 -21.61 -6.87 -4.55
C GLY A 81 -21.03 -8.11 -3.84
N THR A 82 -19.80 -8.51 -4.16
CA THR A 82 -19.13 -9.71 -3.61
C THR A 82 -17.76 -9.36 -3.02
N GLY A 83 -17.24 -10.19 -2.10
CA GLY A 83 -15.86 -10.07 -1.61
C GLY A 83 -14.81 -10.24 -2.72
N ALA A 84 -13.57 -9.84 -2.44
CA ALA A 84 -12.46 -9.97 -3.39
C ALA A 84 -12.10 -11.44 -3.62
N LEU A 85 -11.77 -11.82 -4.86
CA LEU A 85 -11.51 -13.21 -5.22
C LEU A 85 -10.02 -13.60 -5.08
N LYS A 86 -9.12 -12.61 -4.99
CA LYS A 86 -7.66 -12.81 -4.79
C LYS A 86 -7.16 -12.33 -3.44
N THR A 87 -7.85 -12.66 -2.35
CA THR A 87 -7.35 -12.41 -1.00
C THR A 87 -6.02 -13.12 -0.72
N ASP A 88 -5.70 -14.18 -1.46
CA ASP A 88 -4.53 -15.04 -1.26
C ASP A 88 -3.17 -14.38 -1.55
N PHE A 89 -3.15 -13.26 -2.29
CA PHE A 89 -1.92 -12.48 -2.50
C PHE A 89 -1.68 -11.46 -1.38
N THR A 90 -2.71 -11.21 -0.57
CA THR A 90 -2.75 -10.22 0.51
C THR A 90 -3.07 -10.88 1.86
N ARG A 91 -2.98 -12.20 1.96
CA ARG A 91 -3.10 -12.96 3.21
C ARG A 91 -2.06 -14.08 3.26
#